data_AF-A0A8T4J4I0-F1
#
_entry.id   AF-A0A8T4J4I0-F1
#
_cell.length_a   1.000
_cell.length_b   1.000
_cell.length_c   1.000
_cell.angle_alpha   90.00
_cell.angle_beta   90.00
_cell.angle_gamma   90.00
#
_symmetry.space_group_name_H-M   'P 1'
#
loop_
_entity.id
_entity.type
_entity.pdbx_description
1 polymer ?
#
loop_
_entity_poly.entity_id
_entity_poly.type
_entity_poly.pdbx_seq_one_letter_code
_entity_poly.pdbx_strand_id
1 'polypeptide(L)'
;VMDEVGAWDDGVWRERGARVLGERVDELVGAVRGASRTVVTVSNEVGSGVVPTSAAGRRFRDELGRLNAAIATESEHVLLLTAGLPTVLRGAVPE
;
A
#
# COMPACT_ATOMS: atom_id res chain seq x y z
N VAL A 1 -8.53 6.68 6.12
CA VAL A 1 -8.69 6.68 4.64
C VAL A 1 -9.76 5.72 4.16
N MET A 2 -9.62 4.39 4.35
CA MET A 2 -10.62 3.43 3.84
C MET A 2 -12.04 3.68 4.40
N ASP A 3 -12.16 3.98 5.71
CA ASP A 3 -13.42 4.40 6.32
C ASP A 3 -13.99 5.66 5.69
N GLU A 4 -13.14 6.69 5.51
CA GLU A 4 -13.53 8.00 5.01
C GLU A 4 -14.05 7.96 3.55
N VAL A 5 -13.53 7.05 2.74
CA VAL A 5 -13.97 6.87 1.35
C VAL A 5 -15.12 5.87 1.22
N GLY A 6 -15.64 5.36 2.35
CA GLY A 6 -16.74 4.40 2.37
C GLY A 6 -16.38 3.04 1.78
N ALA A 7 -15.14 2.59 1.95
CA ALA A 7 -14.63 1.36 1.30
C ALA A 7 -15.31 0.06 1.77
N TRP A 8 -16.10 0.10 2.84
CA TRP A 8 -16.76 -1.07 3.40
C TRP A 8 -18.18 -1.28 2.89
N ASP A 9 -18.76 -0.27 2.25
CA ASP A 9 -20.03 -0.38 1.54
C ASP A 9 -19.76 -0.59 0.04
N ASP A 10 -20.31 -1.66 -0.52
CA ASP A 10 -20.04 -2.02 -1.91
C ASP A 10 -20.63 -1.04 -2.92
N GLY A 11 -21.76 -0.39 -2.60
CA GLY A 11 -22.37 0.64 -3.44
C GLY A 11 -21.49 1.88 -3.49
N VAL A 12 -21.17 2.43 -2.31
CA VAL A 12 -20.31 3.61 -2.16
C VAL A 12 -18.93 3.37 -2.76
N TRP A 13 -18.36 2.19 -2.55
CA TRP A 13 -17.06 1.82 -3.12
C TRP A 13 -17.04 1.92 -4.65
N ARG A 14 -18.04 1.34 -5.32
CA ARG A 14 -18.13 1.33 -6.79
C ARG A 14 -18.40 2.72 -7.36
N GLU A 15 -19.26 3.50 -6.69
CA GLU A 15 -19.67 4.82 -7.18
C GLU A 15 -18.56 5.86 -6.98
N ARG A 16 -17.85 5.80 -5.84
CA ARG A 16 -16.92 6.87 -5.44
C ARG A 16 -15.66 6.38 -4.74
N GLY A 17 -15.78 5.41 -3.83
CA GLY A 17 -14.70 5.04 -2.92
C GLY A 17 -13.41 4.64 -3.62
N ALA A 18 -13.50 3.82 -4.69
CA ALA A 18 -12.34 3.38 -5.45
C ALA A 18 -11.60 4.54 -6.12
N ARG A 19 -12.32 5.48 -6.75
CA ARG A 19 -11.73 6.65 -7.39
C ARG A 19 -11.05 7.57 -6.39
N VAL A 20 -11.73 7.89 -5.29
CA VAL A 20 -11.17 8.79 -4.26
C VAL A 20 -9.97 8.16 -3.56
N LEU A 21 -9.97 6.84 -3.34
CA LEU A 21 -8.79 6.15 -2.83
C LEU A 21 -7.63 6.26 -3.83
N GLY A 22 -7.87 5.99 -5.12
CA GLY A 22 -6.88 6.13 -6.17
C GLY A 22 -6.24 7.52 -6.21
N GLU A 23 -7.06 8.58 -6.17
CA GLU A 23 -6.59 9.97 -6.12
C GLU A 23 -5.66 10.23 -4.91
N ARG A 24 -6.00 9.69 -3.74
CA ARG A 24 -5.16 9.83 -2.52
C ARG A 24 -3.88 9.01 -2.61
N VAL A 25 -3.92 7.85 -3.26
CA VAL A 25 -2.72 7.04 -3.52
C VAL A 25 -1.79 7.78 -4.48
N ASP A 26 -2.32 8.35 -5.56
CA ASP A 26 -1.54 9.13 -6.53
C ASP A 26 -0.91 10.37 -5.87
N GLU A 27 -1.65 11.06 -4.99
CA GLU A 27 -1.12 12.18 -4.21
C GLU A 27 0.04 11.76 -3.31
N LEU A 28 -0.10 10.65 -2.56
CA LEU A 28 0.96 10.11 -1.71
C LEU A 28 2.19 9.71 -2.52
N VAL A 29 1.99 8.98 -3.63
CA VAL A 29 3.07 8.56 -4.53
C VAL A 29 3.79 9.78 -5.11
N GLY A 30 3.04 10.80 -5.53
CA GLY A 30 3.59 12.07 -6.01
C GLY A 30 4.42 12.80 -4.94
N ALA A 31 3.95 12.81 -3.69
CA ALA A 31 4.67 13.40 -2.57
C ALA A 31 5.97 12.66 -2.25
N VAL A 32 5.95 11.32 -2.29
CA VAL A 32 7.16 10.49 -2.09
C VAL A 32 8.17 10.75 -3.21
N ARG A 33 7.74 10.72 -4.47
CA ARG A 33 8.58 11.02 -5.64
C ARG A 33 9.21 12.41 -5.58
N GLY A 34 8.47 13.40 -5.08
CA GLY A 34 8.91 14.80 -4.98
C GLY A 34 9.74 15.12 -3.73
N ALA A 35 9.94 14.16 -2.81
CA ALA A 35 10.63 14.40 -1.57
C ALA A 35 12.14 14.64 -1.81
N SER A 36 12.68 15.72 -1.23
CA SER A 36 14.12 16.05 -1.30
C SER A 36 14.93 15.48 -0.14
N ARG A 37 14.28 14.77 0.79
CA ARG A 37 14.89 14.14 1.96
C ARG A 37 14.63 12.64 1.91
N THR A 38 15.42 11.87 2.64
CA THR A 38 15.19 10.44 2.81
C THR A 38 13.79 10.19 3.37
N VAL A 39 12.98 9.43 2.64
CA VAL A 39 11.67 8.96 3.08
C VAL A 39 11.77 7.49 3.40
N VAL A 40 11.34 7.11 4.60
CA VAL A 40 11.21 5.71 4.99
C VAL A 40 9.74 5.40 5.17
N THR A 41 9.19 4.57 4.30
CA THR A 41 7.81 4.09 4.40
C THR A 41 7.78 2.69 5.00
N VAL A 42 6.95 2.50 6.03
CA VAL A 42 6.71 1.18 6.63
C VAL A 42 5.26 0.81 6.40
N SER A 43 5.02 -0.38 5.86
CA SER A 43 3.70 -0.94 5.62
C SER A 43 3.69 -2.43 5.89
N ASN A 44 2.49 -3.01 6.04
CA ASN A 44 2.31 -4.43 6.26
C ASN A 44 2.22 -5.19 4.93
N GLU A 45 2.74 -6.42 4.92
CA GLU A 45 2.39 -7.42 3.92
C GLU A 45 1.17 -8.21 4.44
N VAL A 46 0.11 -8.30 3.65
CA VAL A 46 -1.15 -9.00 4.01
C VAL A 46 -1.61 -10.00 2.93
N GLY A 47 -0.89 -10.10 1.82
CA GLY A 47 -1.18 -10.96 0.67
C GLY A 47 -0.66 -12.39 0.80
N SER A 48 0.23 -12.67 1.75
CA SER A 48 0.84 -14.00 1.93
C SER A 48 -0.02 -14.98 2.74
N GLY A 49 -1.24 -14.57 3.13
CA GLY A 49 -2.19 -15.36 3.88
C GLY A 49 -3.37 -15.89 3.06
N VAL A 50 -4.31 -16.53 3.76
CA VAL A 50 -5.58 -17.02 3.17
C VAL A 50 -6.40 -15.85 2.63
N VAL A 51 -7.14 -16.11 1.55
CA VAL A 51 -8.07 -15.12 0.98
C VAL A 51 -9.20 -14.85 1.98
N PRO A 52 -9.47 -13.57 2.34
CA PRO A 52 -10.58 -13.25 3.23
C PRO A 52 -11.93 -13.67 2.64
N THR A 53 -12.83 -14.15 3.49
CA THR A 53 -14.19 -14.55 3.09
C THR A 53 -15.10 -13.34 2.82
N SER A 54 -14.85 -12.21 3.47
CA SER A 54 -15.59 -10.96 3.27
C SER A 54 -15.08 -10.16 2.08
N ALA A 55 -15.99 -9.47 1.38
CA ALA A 55 -15.63 -8.56 0.28
C ALA A 55 -14.74 -7.41 0.76
N ALA A 56 -15.06 -6.82 1.93
CA ALA A 56 -14.26 -5.79 2.56
C ALA A 56 -12.83 -6.25 2.88
N GLY A 57 -12.66 -7.47 3.38
CA GLY A 57 -11.34 -8.03 3.67
C GLY A 57 -10.50 -8.24 2.41
N ARG A 58 -11.11 -8.78 1.34
CA ARG A 58 -10.43 -8.92 0.03
C ARG A 58 -10.02 -7.56 -0.52
N ARG A 59 -10.92 -6.58 -0.47
CA ARG A 59 -10.64 -5.21 -0.91
C ARG A 59 -9.48 -4.59 -0.15
N PHE A 60 -9.47 -4.67 1.18
CA PHE A 60 -8.36 -4.15 1.98
C PHE A 60 -7.03 -4.80 1.61
N ARG A 61 -7.00 -6.14 1.51
CA ARG A 61 -5.81 -6.89 1.08
C ARG A 61 -5.30 -6.41 -0.28
N ASP A 62 -6.19 -6.31 -1.25
CA ASP A 62 -5.83 -5.95 -2.63
C ASP A 62 -5.34 -4.50 -2.74
N GLU A 63 -6.06 -3.55 -2.14
CA GLU A 63 -5.67 -2.13 -2.18
C GLU A 63 -4.36 -1.87 -1.42
N LEU A 64 -4.14 -2.51 -0.27
CA LEU A 64 -2.87 -2.38 0.44
C LEU A 64 -1.71 -2.95 -0.38
N GLY A 65 -1.93 -4.09 -1.06
CA GLY A 65 -0.95 -4.67 -1.97
C GLY A 65 -0.60 -3.75 -3.14
N ARG A 66 -1.60 -3.12 -3.78
CA ARG A 66 -1.37 -2.15 -4.86
C ARG A 66 -0.64 -0.91 -4.38
N LEU A 67 -1.00 -0.37 -3.21
CA LEU A 67 -0.28 0.76 -2.61
C LEU A 67 1.19 0.41 -2.32
N ASN A 68 1.45 -0.75 -1.71
CA ASN A 68 2.80 -1.19 -1.43
C ASN A 68 3.63 -1.30 -2.72
N ALA A 69 3.05 -1.83 -3.80
CA ALA A 69 3.72 -1.91 -5.10
C ALA A 69 3.98 -0.52 -5.73
N ALA A 70 3.05 0.42 -5.59
CA ALA A 70 3.21 1.79 -6.07
C ALA A 70 4.34 2.51 -5.34
N ILE A 71 4.37 2.45 -4.00
CA ILE A 71 5.46 3.01 -3.19
C ILE A 71 6.79 2.34 -3.52
N ALA A 72 6.82 1.01 -3.63
CA ALA A 72 8.01 0.25 -3.99
C ALA A 72 8.57 0.61 -5.39
N THR A 73 7.74 1.13 -6.29
CA THR A 73 8.17 1.62 -7.62
C THR A 73 8.95 2.93 -7.51
N GLU A 74 8.59 3.78 -6.55
CA GLU A 74 9.26 5.04 -6.25
C GLU A 74 10.42 4.92 -5.25
N SER A 75 10.71 3.69 -4.78
CA SER A 75 11.73 3.45 -3.75
C SER A 75 13.01 2.86 -4.35
N GLU A 76 14.17 3.35 -3.92
CA GLU A 76 15.47 2.76 -4.28
C GLU A 76 15.72 1.43 -3.56
N HIS A 77 15.19 1.30 -2.35
CA HIS A 77 15.35 0.14 -1.47
C HIS A 77 13.98 -0.40 -1.05
N VAL A 78 13.79 -1.71 -1.20
CA VAL A 78 12.54 -2.38 -0.78
C VAL A 78 12.90 -3.63 -0.02
N LEU A 79 12.45 -3.69 1.24
CA LEU A 79 12.78 -4.75 2.19
C LEU A 79 11.49 -5.39 2.71
N LEU A 80 11.46 -6.72 2.76
CA LEU A 80 10.47 -7.47 3.54
C LEU A 80 11.13 -7.93 4.84
N LEU A 81 10.55 -7.56 5.98
CA LEU A 81 11.08 -7.90 7.30
C LEU A 81 10.32 -9.11 7.86
N THR A 82 11.05 -10.18 8.19
CA THR A 82 10.49 -11.38 8.85
C THR A 82 11.29 -11.69 10.10
N ALA A 83 10.64 -11.67 11.27
CA ALA A 83 11.30 -11.88 12.57
C ALA A 83 12.55 -10.99 12.79
N GLY A 84 12.51 -9.75 12.29
CA GLY A 84 13.64 -8.80 12.37
C GLY A 84 14.73 -9.03 11.32
N LEU A 85 14.60 -10.04 10.45
CA LEU A 85 15.55 -10.33 9.38
C LEU A 85 15.08 -9.69 8.07
N PRO A 86 15.93 -8.89 7.39
CA PRO A 86 15.58 -8.29 6.12
C PRO A 86 15.76 -9.29 4.97
N THR A 87 14.72 -9.41 4.14
CA THR A 87 14.81 -9.95 2.79
C THR A 87 14.82 -8.77 1.81
N VAL A 88 15.89 -8.63 1.05
CA VAL A 88 16.03 -7.54 0.07
C VAL A 88 15.24 -7.90 -1.19
N LEU A 89 14.22 -7.12 -1.51
CA LEU A 89 13.44 -7.24 -2.75
C LEU A 89 14.00 -6.33 -3.85
N ARG A 90 14.61 -5.20 -3.48
CA ARG A 90 15.29 -4.25 -4.38
C ARG A 90 16.39 -3.50 -3.63
N GLY A 91 17.52 -3.28 -4.28
CA GLY A 91 18.63 -2.48 -3.75
C GLY A 91 19.47 -3.25 -2.73
N ALA A 92 19.72 -2.65 -1.56
CA ALA A 92 20.44 -3.23 -0.43
C ALA A 92 19.79 -2.80 0.89
N VAL A 93 20.22 -3.39 2.00
CA VAL A 93 19.87 -2.87 3.35
C VAL A 93 20.62 -1.55 3.53
N PRO A 94 19.94 -0.41 3.76
CA PRO A 94 20.61 0.86 4.03
C PRO A 94 21.42 0.77 5.33
N GLU A 95 22.59 1.43 5.34
CA GLU A 95 23.47 1.54 6.52
C GLU A 95 22.88 2.39 7.65
#